data_AF-A0A3A8L5J1-F1
#
_entry.id   AF-A0A3A8L5J1-F1
#
_cell.length_a   1.000
_cell.length_b   1.000
_cell.length_c   1.000
_cell.angle_alpha   90.00
_cell.angle_beta   90.00
_cell.angle_gamma   90.00
#
_symmetry.space_group_name_H-M   'P 1'
#
loop_
_entity.id
_entity.type
_entity.pdbx_description
1 polymer ?
#
loop_
_entity_poly.entity_id
_entity_poly.type
_entity_poly.pdbx_seq_one_letter_code
_entity_poly.pdbx_strand_id
1 'polypeptide(L)'
;MGSPLPTPEQRRAHVRALVRDCPPHERGLLRTRLFRETPPGPGDVPEANLKARCAVCWTPRTRREVLNELQDRPVATCKDKLCWSLWRKALKREWSLHERAKVALVDAFSGGEGACHA
;
A
#
# COMPACT_ATOMS: atom_id res chain seq x y z
N MET A 1 -28.10 12.80 -3.12
CA MET A 1 -27.20 13.15 -4.24
C MET A 1 -25.77 12.86 -3.78
N GLY A 2 -25.12 11.86 -4.36
CA GLY A 2 -23.74 11.53 -4.00
C GLY A 2 -22.79 12.57 -4.60
N SER A 3 -21.85 13.10 -3.80
CA SER A 3 -20.82 13.99 -4.31
C SER A 3 -20.07 13.32 -5.47
N PRO A 4 -19.79 14.04 -6.56
CA PRO A 4 -19.03 13.49 -7.67
C PRO A 4 -17.67 12.98 -7.17
N LEU A 5 -17.24 11.82 -7.68
CA LEU A 5 -15.91 11.31 -7.36
C LEU A 5 -14.85 12.35 -7.75
N PRO A 6 -13.84 12.58 -6.90
CA PRO A 6 -12.77 13.53 -7.21
C PRO A 6 -12.09 13.14 -8.52
N THR A 7 -11.68 14.15 -9.29
CA THR A 7 -10.84 13.92 -10.47
C THR A 7 -9.50 13.29 -10.06
N PRO A 8 -8.78 12.61 -10.97
CA PRO A 8 -7.46 12.08 -10.69
C PRO A 8 -6.50 13.14 -10.12
N GLU A 9 -6.53 14.37 -10.63
CA GLU A 9 -5.73 15.50 -10.19
C GLU A 9 -6.09 15.93 -8.76
N GLN A 10 -7.38 16.05 -8.45
CA GLN A 10 -7.88 16.37 -7.11
C GLN A 10 -7.45 15.30 -6.10
N ARG A 11 -7.59 14.02 -6.46
CA ARG A 11 -7.16 12.93 -5.59
C ARG A 11 -5.65 12.94 -5.39
N ARG A 12 -4.85 13.16 -6.43
CA ARG A 12 -3.38 13.32 -6.29
C ARG A 12 -3.03 14.48 -5.34
N ALA A 13 -3.74 15.60 -5.41
CA ALA A 13 -3.53 16.72 -4.50
C ALA A 13 -3.85 16.35 -3.04
N HIS A 14 -4.95 15.64 -2.79
CA HIS A 14 -5.29 15.13 -1.46
C HIS A 14 -4.23 14.15 -0.93
N VAL A 15 -3.81 13.18 -1.74
CA VAL A 15 -2.76 12.22 -1.35
C VAL A 15 -1.44 12.93 -1.08
N ARG A 16 -1.10 13.97 -1.87
CA ARG A 16 0.10 14.78 -1.63
C ARG A 16 0.05 15.49 -0.27
N ALA A 17 -1.10 16.06 0.09
CA ALA A 17 -1.28 16.68 1.41
C ALA A 17 -1.12 15.63 2.53
N LEU A 18 -1.79 14.48 2.40
CA LEU A 18 -1.67 13.38 3.37
C LEU A 18 -0.21 12.90 3.53
N VAL A 19 0.52 12.70 2.43
CA VAL A 19 1.93 12.25 2.48
C VAL A 19 2.85 13.32 3.11
N ARG A 20 2.55 14.60 2.88
CA ARG A 20 3.30 15.72 3.46
C ARG A 20 3.08 15.80 4.97
N ASP A 21 1.82 15.73 5.40
CA ASP A 21 1.42 16.00 6.78
C ASP A 21 1.53 14.74 7.68
N CYS A 22 1.54 13.54 7.08
CA CYS A 22 1.68 12.28 7.80
C CYS A 22 3.09 12.09 8.38
N PRO A 23 3.21 11.87 9.70
CA PRO A 23 4.46 11.55 10.36
C PRO A 23 5.17 10.37 9.69
N PRO A 24 6.51 10.39 9.54
CA PRO A 24 7.23 9.33 8.84
C PRO A 24 7.04 7.91 9.38
N HIS A 25 6.68 7.75 10.66
CA HIS A 25 6.43 6.45 11.29
C HIS A 25 5.03 5.89 10.99
N GLU A 26 4.08 6.72 10.56
CA GLU A 26 2.70 6.31 10.21
C GLU A 26 2.50 6.09 8.71
N ARG A 27 3.52 6.35 7.89
CA ARG A 27 3.39 6.30 6.42
C ARG A 27 3.01 4.93 5.85
N GLY A 28 3.35 3.85 6.54
CA GLY A 28 2.87 2.50 6.18
C GLY A 28 1.37 2.33 6.42
N LEU A 29 0.86 2.89 7.53
CA LEU A 29 -0.59 2.93 7.79
C LEU A 29 -1.31 3.78 6.74
N LEU A 30 -0.73 4.94 6.37
CA LEU A 30 -1.24 5.76 5.27
C LEU A 30 -1.31 4.97 3.96
N ARG A 31 -0.24 4.26 3.59
CA ARG A 31 -0.21 3.43 2.38
C ARG A 31 -1.31 2.37 2.41
N THR A 32 -1.44 1.66 3.52
CA THR A 32 -2.47 0.63 3.73
C THR A 32 -3.88 1.22 3.61
N ARG A 33 -4.11 2.40 4.19
CA ARG A 33 -5.39 3.10 4.11
C ARG A 33 -5.72 3.53 2.68
N LEU A 34 -4.76 4.13 1.97
CA LEU A 34 -4.91 4.50 0.56
C LEU A 34 -5.24 3.29 -0.32
N PHE A 35 -4.61 2.14 -0.05
CA PHE A 35 -4.90 0.89 -0.73
C PHE A 35 -6.34 0.42 -0.48
N ARG A 36 -6.77 0.39 0.79
CA ARG A 36 -8.13 -0.06 1.18
C ARG A 36 -9.22 0.87 0.66
N GLU A 37 -8.98 2.17 0.67
CA GLU A 37 -9.89 3.21 0.13
C GLU A 37 -9.96 3.21 -1.41
N THR A 38 -9.15 2.39 -2.09
CA THR A 38 -9.22 2.28 -3.56
C THR A 38 -10.55 1.66 -3.95
N PRO A 39 -11.41 2.40 -4.69
CA PRO A 39 -12.72 1.90 -5.09
C PRO A 39 -12.56 0.62 -5.92
N PRO A 40 -13.54 -0.28 -5.85
CA PRO A 40 -13.52 -1.45 -6.70
C PRO A 40 -13.56 -1.04 -8.17
N GLY A 41 -12.83 -1.77 -9.00
CA GLY A 41 -12.81 -1.62 -10.45
C GLY A 41 -13.28 -2.89 -11.15
N PRO A 42 -13.88 -2.77 -12.35
CA PRO A 42 -14.05 -3.93 -13.21
C PRO A 42 -12.67 -4.54 -13.49
N GLY A 43 -12.47 -5.82 -13.11
CA GLY A 43 -11.19 -6.51 -13.19
C GLY A 43 -10.37 -6.54 -11.90
N ASP A 44 -10.93 -6.10 -10.77
CA ASP A 44 -10.39 -6.47 -9.45
C ASP A 44 -10.37 -8.00 -9.32
N VAL A 45 -9.32 -8.53 -8.69
CA VAL A 45 -9.18 -9.96 -8.39
C VAL A 45 -9.22 -10.09 -6.86
N PRO A 46 -10.40 -10.32 -6.26
CA PRO A 46 -10.57 -10.32 -4.81
C PRO A 46 -9.68 -11.34 -4.11
N GLU A 47 -9.53 -12.54 -4.68
CA GLU A 47 -8.68 -13.59 -4.09
C GLU A 47 -7.19 -13.24 -4.10
N ALA A 48 -6.75 -12.39 -5.03
CA ALA A 48 -5.37 -11.96 -5.15
C ALA A 48 -5.06 -10.66 -4.40
N ASN A 49 -6.07 -10.04 -3.76
CA ASN A 49 -5.96 -8.72 -3.14
C ASN A 49 -5.34 -7.67 -4.08
N LEU A 50 -5.68 -7.71 -5.37
CA LEU A 50 -5.16 -6.79 -6.38
C LEU A 50 -6.22 -5.76 -6.77
N LYS A 51 -5.79 -4.49 -6.89
CA LYS A 51 -6.67 -3.37 -7.27
C LYS A 51 -6.49 -3.01 -8.74
N ALA A 52 -7.60 -3.02 -9.48
CA ALA A 52 -7.69 -2.58 -10.87
C ALA A 52 -7.74 -1.05 -11.01
N ARG A 53 -7.69 -0.30 -9.92
CA ARG A 53 -7.51 1.16 -9.91
C ARG A 53 -6.24 1.56 -9.19
N CYS A 54 -5.68 2.70 -9.58
CA CYS A 54 -4.53 3.27 -8.90
C CYS A 54 -4.92 3.72 -7.48
N ALA A 55 -4.15 3.31 -6.47
CA ALA A 55 -4.37 3.68 -5.08
C ALA A 55 -4.13 5.18 -4.78
N VAL A 56 -3.52 5.91 -5.73
CA VAL A 56 -3.25 7.35 -5.59
C VAL A 56 -4.28 8.20 -6.34
N CYS A 57 -4.63 7.87 -7.59
CA CYS A 57 -5.49 8.72 -8.43
C CYS A 57 -6.79 8.06 -8.89
N TRP A 58 -7.03 6.81 -8.50
CA TRP A 58 -8.20 5.99 -8.85
C TRP A 58 -8.46 5.76 -10.34
N THR A 59 -7.55 6.19 -11.19
CA THR A 59 -7.56 5.86 -12.62
C THR A 59 -7.51 4.34 -12.79
N PRO A 60 -8.32 3.77 -13.71
CA PRO A 60 -8.24 2.37 -14.06
C PRO A 60 -6.83 1.99 -14.49
N ARG A 61 -6.43 0.78 -14.09
CA ARG A 61 -5.18 0.14 -14.47
C ARG A 61 -5.52 -0.93 -15.49
N THR A 62 -4.58 -1.16 -16.40
CA THR A 62 -4.70 -2.24 -17.39
C THR A 62 -4.57 -3.59 -16.71
N ARG A 63 -5.24 -4.62 -17.25
CA ARG A 63 -5.15 -5.99 -16.74
C ARG A 63 -3.70 -6.51 -16.68
N ARG A 64 -2.87 -6.10 -17.64
CA ARG A 64 -1.42 -6.41 -17.66
C ARG A 64 -0.68 -5.81 -16.47
N GLU A 65 -1.02 -4.59 -16.07
CA GLU A 65 -0.40 -3.95 -14.88
C GLU A 65 -0.81 -4.65 -13.58
N VAL A 66 -2.05 -5.16 -13.52
CA VAL A 66 -2.57 -5.86 -12.34
C VAL A 66 -1.97 -7.26 -12.23
N LEU A 67 -2.02 -8.07 -13.30
CA LEU A 67 -1.56 -9.47 -13.27
C LEU A 67 -0.04 -9.62 -13.11
N ASN A 68 0.74 -8.59 -13.46
CA ASN A 68 2.19 -8.59 -13.27
C ASN A 68 2.62 -8.15 -11.85
N GLU A 69 1.68 -7.86 -10.94
CA GLU A 69 2.02 -7.55 -9.54
C GLU A 69 2.18 -8.81 -8.70
N LEU A 70 3.24 -8.82 -7.88
CA LEU A 70 3.39 -9.80 -6.82
C LEU A 70 2.35 -9.52 -5.73
N GLN A 71 1.63 -10.55 -5.31
CA GLN A 71 0.60 -10.46 -4.26
C GLN A 71 1.15 -9.86 -2.96
N ASP A 72 2.39 -10.20 -2.59
CA ASP A 72 3.00 -9.74 -1.35
C ASP A 72 3.39 -8.26 -1.36
N ARG A 73 3.59 -7.67 -2.56
CA ARG A 73 4.10 -6.29 -2.71
C ARG A 73 3.51 -5.60 -3.95
N PRO A 74 2.19 -5.35 -3.99
CA PRO A 74 1.59 -4.67 -5.12
C PRO A 74 2.13 -3.23 -5.24
N VAL A 75 2.47 -2.84 -6.47
CA VAL A 75 2.83 -1.47 -6.82
C VAL A 75 1.59 -0.57 -6.78
N ALA A 76 0.39 -1.14 -6.94
CA ALA A 76 -0.94 -0.56 -6.73
C ALA A 76 -1.18 0.79 -7.41
N THR A 77 -0.37 1.16 -8.40
CA THR A 77 -0.38 2.48 -9.04
C THR A 77 -0.40 2.36 -10.55
N CYS A 78 -0.91 3.41 -11.22
CA CYS A 78 -0.80 3.55 -12.67
C CYS A 78 0.63 3.98 -13.07
N LYS A 79 0.89 4.08 -14.38
CA LYS A 79 2.20 4.49 -14.96
C LYS A 79 2.60 5.96 -14.71
N ASP A 80 1.74 6.75 -14.08
CA ASP A 80 2.03 8.14 -13.78
C ASP A 80 3.17 8.28 -12.75
N LYS A 81 4.22 9.03 -13.11
CA LYS A 81 5.41 9.21 -12.27
C LYS A 81 5.09 9.87 -10.92
N LEU A 82 4.10 10.76 -10.86
CA LEU A 82 3.68 11.41 -9.63
C LEU A 82 2.98 10.42 -8.69
N CYS A 83 2.10 9.57 -9.24
CA CYS A 83 1.46 8.51 -8.46
C CYS A 83 2.49 7.57 -7.85
N TRP A 84 3.48 7.14 -8.65
CA TRP A 84 4.55 6.28 -8.15
C TRP A 84 5.42 6.98 -7.09
N SER A 85 5.76 8.26 -7.28
CA SER A 85 6.55 9.03 -6.31
C SER A 85 5.83 9.18 -4.96
N LEU A 86 4.53 9.52 -4.99
CA LEU A 86 3.71 9.62 -3.78
C LEU A 86 3.60 8.27 -3.07
N TRP A 87 3.36 7.20 -3.83
CA TRP A 87 3.26 5.84 -3.31
C TRP A 87 4.57 5.35 -2.68
N ARG A 88 5.71 5.62 -3.34
CA ARG A 88 7.03 5.26 -2.82
C ARG A 88 7.40 6.05 -1.57
N LYS A 89 7.01 7.32 -1.48
CA LYS A 89 7.19 8.13 -0.26
C LYS A 89 6.41 7.57 0.92
N ALA A 90 5.24 6.97 0.67
CA ALA A 90 4.49 6.23 1.68
C ALA A 90 5.16 4.89 2.06
N LEU A 91 5.79 4.20 1.09
CA LEU A 91 6.48 2.91 1.27
C LEU A 91 7.83 2.97 1.99
N LYS A 92 8.61 4.05 1.85
CA LYS A 92 10.08 4.02 2.09
C LYS A 92 10.50 3.65 3.53
N ARG A 93 9.62 3.70 4.54
CA ARG A 93 9.90 3.25 5.92
C ARG A 93 9.23 1.93 6.32
N GLU A 94 8.31 1.42 5.51
CA GLU A 94 7.71 0.09 5.72
C GLU A 94 8.79 -0.99 5.67
N TRP A 95 9.77 -0.86 4.78
CA TRP A 95 10.89 -1.82 4.69
C TRP A 95 11.65 -1.93 6.01
N SER A 96 12.10 -0.81 6.58
CA SER A 96 12.89 -0.81 7.82
C SER A 96 12.10 -1.30 9.03
N LEU A 97 10.78 -1.08 9.05
CA LEU A 97 9.89 -1.60 10.09
C LEU A 97 9.60 -3.09 9.90
N HIS A 98 9.37 -3.52 8.67
CA HIS A 98 9.15 -4.92 8.32
C HIS A 98 10.39 -5.77 8.58
N GLU A 99 11.58 -5.25 8.28
CA GLU A 99 12.84 -5.96 8.57
C GLU A 99 13.05 -6.09 10.09
N ARG A 100 12.78 -5.02 10.85
CA ARG A 100 12.81 -5.10 12.32
C ARG A 100 11.78 -6.05 12.89
N ALA A 101 10.57 -6.08 12.34
CA ALA A 101 9.51 -7.00 12.75
C ALA A 101 9.87 -8.45 12.41
N LYS A 102 10.50 -8.70 11.25
CA LYS A 102 11.05 -10.02 10.91
C LYS A 102 12.12 -10.48 11.88
N VAL A 103 13.08 -9.62 12.19
CA VAL A 103 14.12 -9.92 13.18
C VAL A 103 13.49 -10.22 14.54
N ALA A 104 12.58 -9.37 15.02
CA ALA A 104 11.89 -9.60 16.29
C ALA A 104 11.05 -10.89 16.29
N LEU A 105 10.44 -11.26 15.16
CA LEU A 105 9.70 -12.51 15.00
C LEU A 105 10.66 -13.70 15.09
N VAL A 106 11.76 -13.68 14.33
CA VAL A 106 12.79 -14.73 14.37
C VAL A 106 13.36 -14.86 15.78
N ASP A 107 13.71 -13.76 16.43
CA ASP A 107 14.22 -13.76 17.80
C ASP A 107 13.20 -14.35 18.80
N ALA A 108 11.91 -14.05 18.64
CA ALA A 108 10.86 -14.60 19.49
C ALA A 108 10.71 -16.12 19.32
N PHE A 109 10.91 -16.65 18.11
CA PHE A 109 10.85 -18.10 17.85
C PHE A 109 12.17 -18.81 18.19
N SER A 110 13.31 -18.16 18.03
CA SER A 110 14.64 -18.69 18.37
C SER A 110 14.96 -18.60 19.86
N GLY A 111 14.31 -17.71 20.62
CA GLY A 111 14.40 -17.63 22.08
C GLY A 111 13.54 -18.68 22.81
N GLY A 112 12.82 -19.54 22.07
CA GLY A 112 11.92 -20.57 22.60
C GLY A 112 12.57 -21.91 22.97
N GLU A 113 13.89 -22.08 22.84
CA GLU A 113 14.61 -23.32 23.23
C GLU A 113 15.05 -23.33 24.71
N GLY A 114 14.21 -22.81 25.60
CA GLY A 114 14.52 -22.67 27.03
C GLY A 114 13.43 -23.13 28.01
N ALA A 115 12.33 -23.72 27.53
CA ALA A 115 11.31 -24.31 28.41
C ALA A 115 11.46 -25.84 28.47
N CYS A 116 12.66 -26.31 28.81
CA CYS A 116 12.79 -27.59 29.50
C CYS A 116 12.58 -27.29 30.98
N HIS A 117 11.41 -27.55 31.57
CA HIS A 117 11.35 -27.89 33.00
C HIS A 117 10.10 -28.70 33.36
N ALA A 118 10.41 -29.90 33.87
CA ALA A 118 9.65 -30.86 34.67
C ALA A 118 8.66 -31.79 33.95
#